data_AF-A0A9X1QV74-F1
#
_entry.id   AF-A0A9X1QV74-F1
#
_cell.length_a   1.000
_cell.length_b   1.000
_cell.length_c   1.000
_cell.angle_alpha   90.00
_cell.angle_beta   90.00
_cell.angle_gamma   90.00
#
_symmetry.space_group_name_H-M   'P 1'
#
loop_
_entity.id
_entity.type
_entity.pdbx_description
1 polymer ?
#
loop_
_entity_poly.entity_id
_entity_poly.type
_entity_poly.pdbx_seq_one_letter_code
_entity_poly.pdbx_strand_id
1 'polypeptide(L)'
;MKISFAFFTLLFFLTFCLHAQNQLDDRVYKTYDALVGQDNTGLYNGTEFTDLFLNTDGSYRYFNAFDYTKGSVTYKGQYYVNVLLKYDLLEDNLLTRSEDNLSIFNVKLIPQFVNSFSIYNRHFVRLTDTNLNLSGNGYFEVAVLGNDLELYIKHTKKKKDKALKSGIQYRFSEADFYILKSDGKYNIVSSPRDMRKILPQKEEEIKSYYKTYKKRYKSNPNVFMANLVKYLDGPKMEKNQL
;
A
#
# COMPACT_ATOMS: atom_id res chain seq x y z
N MET A 1 57.06 8.20 -26.74
CA MET A 1 55.90 7.36 -27.11
C MET A 1 55.01 7.21 -25.87
N LYS A 2 54.10 8.15 -25.58
CA LYS A 2 52.72 8.29 -26.15
C LYS A 2 51.81 7.06 -25.98
N ILE A 3 51.87 6.33 -24.86
CA ILE A 3 50.91 5.23 -24.57
C ILE A 3 50.22 5.36 -23.20
N SER A 4 50.55 6.35 -22.37
CA SER A 4 49.98 6.40 -21.01
C SER A 4 48.61 7.11 -20.88
N PHE A 5 48.17 7.90 -21.86
CA PHE A 5 46.93 8.68 -21.73
C PHE A 5 45.69 7.96 -22.28
N ALA A 6 45.86 7.06 -23.25
CA ALA A 6 44.75 6.30 -23.85
C ALA A 6 44.24 5.17 -22.95
N PHE A 7 45.07 4.67 -22.03
CA PHE A 7 44.67 3.62 -21.09
C PHE A 7 43.82 4.16 -19.94
N PHE A 8 44.03 5.43 -19.57
CA PHE A 8 43.26 6.08 -18.50
C PHE A 8 41.87 6.51 -18.95
N THR A 9 41.71 6.88 -20.23
CA THR A 9 40.39 7.18 -20.81
C THR A 9 39.55 5.92 -21.03
N LEU A 10 40.15 4.78 -21.35
CA LEU A 10 39.44 3.51 -21.49
C LEU A 10 38.86 3.00 -20.15
N LEU A 11 39.58 3.23 -19.03
CA LEU A 11 39.10 2.86 -17.69
C LEU A 11 37.92 3.73 -17.24
N PHE A 12 37.86 4.99 -17.67
CA PHE A 12 36.78 5.92 -17.33
C PHE A 12 35.49 5.62 -18.10
N PHE A 13 35.58 5.02 -19.30
CA PHE A 13 34.40 4.60 -20.07
C PHE A 13 33.74 3.32 -19.53
N LEU A 14 34.50 2.43 -18.87
CA LEU A 14 33.95 1.22 -18.25
C LEU A 14 33.07 1.52 -17.02
N THR A 15 33.33 2.61 -16.30
CA THR A 15 32.50 3.01 -15.15
C THR A 15 31.16 3.63 -15.54
N PHE A 16 31.00 4.11 -16.78
CA PHE A 16 29.73 4.66 -17.27
C PHE A 16 28.75 3.59 -17.79
N CYS A 17 29.21 2.35 -18.03
CA CYS A 17 28.32 1.26 -18.46
C CYS A 17 27.76 0.41 -17.31
N LEU A 18 28.16 0.67 -16.06
CA LEU A 18 27.58 0.02 -14.88
C LEU A 18 26.36 0.79 -14.38
N HIS A 19 25.36 0.95 -15.25
CA HIS A 19 23.98 1.07 -14.78
C HIS A 19 23.47 -0.35 -14.54
N ALA A 20 23.88 -0.94 -13.42
CA ALA A 20 23.16 -2.07 -12.86
C ALA A 20 21.72 -1.61 -12.66
N GLN A 21 20.83 -2.11 -13.52
CA GLN A 21 19.41 -1.81 -13.47
C GLN A 21 18.88 -2.29 -12.12
N ASN A 22 18.64 -1.37 -11.19
CA ASN A 22 17.84 -1.59 -9.99
C ASN A 22 16.34 -1.69 -10.33
N GLN A 23 16.00 -2.38 -11.41
CA GLN A 23 14.67 -2.90 -11.63
C GLN A 23 14.74 -4.38 -11.34
N LEU A 24 14.23 -4.76 -10.15
CA LEU A 24 13.92 -6.15 -9.83
C LEU A 24 13.08 -6.70 -10.99
N ASP A 25 13.68 -7.53 -11.83
CA ASP A 25 13.00 -8.11 -12.98
C ASP A 25 12.10 -9.23 -12.47
N ASP A 26 10.80 -8.95 -12.39
CA ASP A 26 9.76 -9.92 -12.03
C ASP A 26 9.91 -11.24 -12.81
N ARG A 27 10.53 -11.25 -14.00
CA ARG A 27 10.78 -12.48 -14.77
C ARG A 27 11.67 -13.47 -14.02
N VAL A 28 12.70 -12.99 -13.30
CA VAL A 28 13.60 -13.86 -12.54
C VAL A 28 12.85 -14.56 -11.42
N TYR A 29 12.02 -13.81 -10.68
CA TYR A 29 11.18 -14.36 -9.62
C TYR A 29 10.12 -15.31 -10.16
N LYS A 30 9.46 -14.98 -11.27
CA LYS A 30 8.51 -15.88 -11.95
C LYS A 30 9.15 -17.20 -12.35
N THR A 31 10.36 -17.16 -12.91
CA THR A 31 11.08 -18.38 -13.31
C THR A 31 11.48 -19.20 -12.09
N TYR A 32 11.97 -18.57 -11.02
CA TYR A 32 12.30 -19.26 -9.78
C TYR A 32 11.07 -19.94 -9.15
N ASP A 33 9.97 -19.19 -9.00
CA ASP A 33 8.71 -19.70 -8.42
C ASP A 33 8.15 -20.86 -9.27
N ALA A 34 8.25 -20.77 -10.60
CA ALA A 34 7.84 -21.84 -11.51
C ALA A 34 8.71 -23.11 -11.38
N LEU A 35 9.99 -22.97 -11.04
CA LEU A 35 10.92 -24.10 -10.88
C LEU A 35 10.78 -24.81 -9.53
N VAL A 36 10.55 -24.06 -8.45
CA VAL A 36 10.44 -24.60 -7.08
C VAL A 36 9.03 -25.13 -6.78
N GLY A 37 8.02 -24.63 -7.50
CA GLY A 37 6.60 -24.90 -7.27
C GLY A 37 6.06 -24.02 -6.15
N GLN A 38 4.98 -23.27 -6.42
CA GLN A 38 4.39 -22.32 -5.48
C GLN A 38 3.90 -23.01 -4.19
N ASP A 39 3.52 -24.30 -4.27
CA ASP A 39 3.00 -25.08 -3.14
C ASP A 39 4.08 -25.56 -2.15
N ASN A 40 5.35 -25.60 -2.57
CA ASN A 40 6.50 -25.87 -1.68
C ASN A 40 7.05 -24.59 -1.04
N THR A 41 6.46 -23.43 -1.34
CA THR A 41 6.90 -22.17 -0.78
C THR A 41 6.36 -22.00 0.63
N GLY A 42 7.16 -21.41 1.52
CA GLY A 42 6.73 -21.09 2.88
C GLY A 42 5.61 -20.04 2.95
N LEU A 43 4.88 -19.77 1.86
CA LEU A 43 3.82 -18.77 1.73
C LEU A 43 2.48 -19.26 2.31
N TYR A 44 2.11 -20.54 2.09
CA TYR A 44 0.82 -21.11 2.51
C TYR A 44 0.83 -21.73 3.91
N ASN A 45 1.54 -21.11 4.87
CA ASN A 45 1.66 -21.60 6.25
C ASN A 45 0.88 -20.78 7.29
N GLY A 46 -0.10 -20.02 6.83
CA GLY A 46 -1.01 -19.27 7.67
C GLY A 46 -2.14 -20.12 8.25
N THR A 47 -3.05 -19.46 8.97
CA THR A 47 -4.28 -20.12 9.44
C THR A 47 -5.35 -20.05 8.36
N GLU A 48 -6.25 -21.03 8.33
CA GLU A 48 -7.44 -20.96 7.50
C GLU A 48 -8.27 -19.69 7.81
N PHE A 49 -8.86 -19.11 6.78
CA PHE A 49 -9.76 -17.97 6.85
C PHE A 49 -11.14 -18.35 6.32
N THR A 50 -12.16 -18.04 7.12
CA THR A 50 -13.57 -18.20 6.75
C THR A 50 -14.28 -16.88 6.90
N ASP A 51 -14.93 -16.41 5.84
CA ASP A 51 -15.75 -15.21 5.91
C ASP A 51 -17.12 -15.53 6.51
N LEU A 52 -17.33 -15.10 7.75
CA LEU A 52 -18.59 -15.29 8.47
C LEU A 52 -19.69 -14.27 8.06
N PHE A 53 -19.37 -13.30 7.20
CA PHE A 53 -20.24 -12.15 6.92
C PHE A 53 -20.65 -12.07 5.43
N LEU A 54 -21.13 -13.18 4.86
CA LEU A 54 -21.47 -13.28 3.43
C LEU A 54 -22.86 -12.78 3.05
N ASN A 55 -23.84 -12.78 3.97
CA ASN A 55 -25.18 -12.25 3.68
C ASN A 55 -25.18 -10.72 3.71
N THR A 56 -24.80 -10.08 2.62
CA THR A 56 -24.66 -8.63 2.53
C THR A 56 -25.70 -7.97 1.64
N ASP A 57 -25.67 -6.64 1.56
CA ASP A 57 -26.45 -5.86 0.60
C ASP A 57 -25.68 -5.59 -0.71
N GLY A 58 -24.70 -6.44 -1.04
CA GLY A 58 -23.77 -6.26 -2.16
C GLY A 58 -22.46 -5.59 -1.75
N SER A 59 -22.38 -5.01 -0.54
CA SER A 59 -21.11 -4.58 0.04
C SER A 59 -20.27 -5.76 0.51
N TYR A 60 -18.96 -5.55 0.70
CA TYR A 60 -18.03 -6.60 1.12
C TYR A 60 -16.91 -6.01 2.00
N ARG A 61 -16.27 -6.85 2.82
CA ARG A 61 -15.19 -6.44 3.76
C ARG A 61 -13.83 -6.17 3.09
N TYR A 62 -13.67 -6.57 1.83
CA TYR A 62 -12.40 -6.56 1.12
C TYR A 62 -12.09 -5.23 0.41
N PHE A 63 -10.81 -5.02 0.08
CA PHE A 63 -10.33 -3.90 -0.72
C PHE A 63 -10.68 -4.07 -2.20
N ASN A 64 -11.34 -3.06 -2.78
CA ASN A 64 -11.73 -2.89 -4.20
C ASN A 64 -12.60 -3.97 -4.89
N ALA A 65 -12.52 -5.25 -4.52
CA ALA A 65 -13.36 -6.29 -5.10
C ALA A 65 -13.64 -7.43 -4.12
N PHE A 66 -14.69 -8.21 -4.41
CA PHE A 66 -15.05 -9.37 -3.59
C PHE A 66 -14.11 -10.55 -3.78
N ASP A 67 -13.44 -10.73 -4.92
CA ASP A 67 -12.60 -11.91 -5.19
C ASP A 67 -11.10 -11.62 -5.04
N TYR A 68 -10.30 -12.69 -5.09
CA TYR A 68 -8.84 -12.60 -5.13
C TYR A 68 -8.39 -11.96 -6.46
N THR A 69 -7.27 -11.25 -6.39
CA THR A 69 -6.59 -10.69 -7.56
C THR A 69 -5.13 -11.09 -7.56
N LYS A 70 -4.51 -11.14 -8.74
CA LYS A 70 -3.07 -11.37 -8.83
C LYS A 70 -2.32 -10.13 -8.35
N GLY A 71 -1.33 -10.36 -7.50
CA GLY A 71 -0.49 -9.33 -6.93
C GLY A 71 0.90 -9.85 -6.60
N SER A 72 1.62 -9.08 -5.79
CA SER A 72 2.91 -9.49 -5.24
C SER A 72 2.95 -9.26 -3.73
N VAL A 73 3.77 -10.04 -3.02
CA VAL A 73 3.94 -9.94 -1.58
C VAL A 73 5.38 -10.23 -1.20
N THR A 74 5.93 -9.43 -0.30
CA THR A 74 7.18 -9.74 0.39
C THR A 74 6.84 -10.41 1.71
N TYR A 75 7.08 -11.72 1.80
CA TYR A 75 6.74 -12.55 2.94
C TYR A 75 7.99 -13.28 3.47
N LYS A 76 8.29 -13.12 4.76
CA LYS A 76 9.53 -13.62 5.40
C LYS A 76 10.80 -13.16 4.67
N GLY A 77 10.80 -11.93 4.15
CA GLY A 77 11.92 -11.36 3.39
C GLY A 77 12.05 -11.87 1.94
N GLN A 78 11.21 -12.80 1.50
CA GLN A 78 11.19 -13.28 0.11
C GLN A 78 10.08 -12.56 -0.68
N TYR A 79 10.41 -12.12 -1.89
CA TYR A 79 9.46 -11.50 -2.80
C TYR A 79 8.79 -12.56 -3.69
N TYR A 80 7.46 -12.58 -3.67
CA TYR A 80 6.62 -13.47 -4.47
C TYR A 80 5.77 -12.66 -5.42
N VAL A 81 5.64 -13.13 -6.66
CA VAL A 81 4.88 -12.47 -7.73
C VAL A 81 3.77 -13.37 -8.26
N ASN A 82 2.77 -12.77 -8.92
CA ASN A 82 1.58 -13.46 -9.43
C ASN A 82 0.83 -14.28 -8.35
N VAL A 83 0.88 -13.84 -7.09
CA VAL A 83 0.18 -14.50 -5.99
C VAL A 83 -1.28 -14.05 -5.99
N LEU A 84 -2.23 -14.99 -5.83
CA LEU A 84 -3.61 -14.63 -5.54
C LEU A 84 -3.69 -14.01 -4.15
N LEU A 85 -4.02 -12.74 -4.10
CA LEU A 85 -4.09 -11.94 -2.89
C LEU A 85 -5.47 -11.29 -2.74
N LYS A 86 -5.88 -11.14 -1.48
CA LYS A 86 -7.11 -10.46 -1.09
C LYS A 86 -6.90 -9.77 0.23
N TYR A 87 -7.19 -8.48 0.30
CA TYR A 87 -6.98 -7.70 1.51
C TYR A 87 -8.31 -7.48 2.24
N ASP A 88 -8.44 -8.08 3.42
CA ASP A 88 -9.56 -7.89 4.33
C ASP A 88 -9.38 -6.60 5.16
N LEU A 89 -10.25 -5.62 4.91
CA LEU A 89 -10.19 -4.31 5.57
C LEU A 89 -10.96 -4.25 6.90
N LEU A 90 -11.68 -5.31 7.28
CA LEU A 90 -12.37 -5.36 8.57
C LEU A 90 -11.41 -5.74 9.70
N GLU A 91 -10.57 -6.75 9.47
CA GLU A 91 -9.61 -7.25 10.45
C GLU A 91 -8.14 -7.01 10.04
N ASP A 92 -7.92 -6.28 8.95
CA ASP A 92 -6.60 -5.90 8.46
C ASP A 92 -5.71 -7.10 8.10
N ASN A 93 -6.27 -8.11 7.42
CA ASN A 93 -5.57 -9.36 7.08
C ASN A 93 -5.27 -9.45 5.59
N LEU A 94 -4.06 -9.88 5.24
CA LEU A 94 -3.72 -10.27 3.87
C LEU A 94 -3.99 -11.77 3.71
N LEU A 95 -4.88 -12.10 2.78
CA LEU A 95 -5.29 -13.47 2.49
C LEU A 95 -4.67 -13.92 1.18
N THR A 96 -4.40 -15.21 1.07
CA THR A 96 -3.95 -15.87 -0.15
C THR A 96 -4.61 -17.23 -0.31
N ARG A 97 -4.53 -17.81 -1.50
CA ARG A 97 -4.89 -19.21 -1.79
C ARG A 97 -4.02 -19.73 -2.92
N SER A 98 -3.82 -21.03 -3.01
CA SER A 98 -3.13 -21.61 -4.16
C SER A 98 -4.04 -21.63 -5.40
N GLU A 99 -3.43 -21.64 -6.58
CA GLU A 99 -4.12 -21.84 -7.87
C GLU A 99 -4.32 -23.33 -8.18
N ASP A 100 -3.73 -24.24 -7.40
CA ASP A 100 -3.77 -25.68 -7.60
C ASP A 100 -4.94 -26.38 -6.86
N ASN A 101 -4.84 -27.70 -6.65
CA ASN A 101 -5.85 -28.49 -5.95
C ASN A 101 -6.00 -28.13 -4.44
N LEU A 102 -5.10 -27.33 -3.86
CA LEU A 102 -5.22 -26.73 -2.52
C LEU A 102 -6.05 -25.44 -2.51
N SER A 103 -6.57 -24.99 -3.66
CA SER A 103 -7.42 -23.80 -3.83
C SER A 103 -8.69 -23.75 -2.96
N ILE A 104 -9.03 -24.84 -2.28
CA ILE A 104 -10.16 -24.93 -1.35
C ILE A 104 -9.91 -24.07 -0.09
N PHE A 105 -8.66 -23.88 0.32
CA PHE A 105 -8.33 -23.17 1.56
C PHE A 105 -7.91 -21.73 1.31
N ASN A 106 -8.64 -20.80 1.94
CA ASN A 106 -8.21 -19.42 2.07
C ASN A 106 -7.26 -19.33 3.25
N VAL A 107 -6.04 -18.84 3.04
CA VAL A 107 -5.00 -18.76 4.04
C VAL A 107 -4.80 -17.30 4.46
N LYS A 108 -4.90 -17.04 5.75
CA LYS A 108 -4.49 -15.75 6.34
C LYS A 108 -2.98 -15.76 6.56
N LEU A 109 -2.25 -14.92 5.83
CA LEU A 109 -0.81 -14.77 6.03
C LEU A 109 -0.51 -14.25 7.43
N ILE A 110 0.57 -14.75 8.04
CA ILE A 110 0.97 -14.36 9.39
C ILE A 110 1.48 -12.92 9.33
N PRO A 111 0.83 -11.94 10.01
CA PRO A 111 1.07 -10.53 9.72
C PRO A 111 2.50 -10.04 9.97
N GLN A 112 3.16 -10.58 10.99
CA GLN A 112 4.54 -10.22 11.33
C GLN A 112 5.56 -10.57 10.24
N PHE A 113 5.19 -11.47 9.32
CA PHE A 113 6.04 -11.89 8.21
C PHE A 113 5.71 -11.17 6.90
N VAL A 114 4.62 -10.41 6.82
CA VAL A 114 4.29 -9.60 5.65
C VAL A 114 4.99 -8.25 5.78
N ASN A 115 5.98 -8.00 4.92
CA ASN A 115 6.68 -6.72 4.87
C ASN A 115 5.92 -5.70 4.00
N SER A 116 5.50 -6.13 2.81
CA SER A 116 4.78 -5.32 1.84
C SER A 116 3.99 -6.20 0.87
N PHE A 117 3.00 -5.63 0.20
CA PHE A 117 2.28 -6.29 -0.88
C PHE A 117 1.72 -5.29 -1.88
N SER A 118 1.38 -5.75 -3.07
CA SER A 118 0.79 -4.94 -4.12
C SER A 118 -0.41 -5.63 -4.73
N ILE A 119 -1.56 -4.94 -4.76
CA ILE A 119 -2.81 -5.37 -5.40
C ILE A 119 -3.48 -4.18 -6.07
N TYR A 120 -4.16 -4.39 -7.20
CA TYR A 120 -4.84 -3.32 -7.96
C TYR A 120 -3.95 -2.10 -8.27
N ASN A 121 -2.67 -2.35 -8.56
CA ASN A 121 -1.67 -1.30 -8.80
C ASN A 121 -1.49 -0.32 -7.62
N ARG A 122 -1.81 -0.78 -6.40
CA ARG A 122 -1.56 -0.07 -5.14
C ARG A 122 -0.52 -0.83 -4.35
N HIS A 123 0.41 -0.10 -3.75
CA HIS A 123 1.48 -0.66 -2.94
C HIS A 123 1.19 -0.44 -1.47
N PHE A 124 1.31 -1.50 -0.67
CA PHE A 124 1.05 -1.50 0.75
C PHE A 124 2.30 -1.92 1.51
N VAL A 125 2.56 -1.25 2.63
CA VAL A 125 3.67 -1.57 3.54
C VAL A 125 3.13 -1.82 4.94
N ARG A 126 3.83 -2.66 5.71
CA ARG A 126 3.56 -2.82 7.13
C ARG A 126 4.36 -1.80 7.93
N LEU A 127 3.68 -0.91 8.65
CA LEU A 127 4.32 0.05 9.57
C LEU A 127 4.23 -0.48 11.00
N THR A 128 5.38 -0.72 11.65
CA THR A 128 5.46 -1.28 13.01
C THR A 128 5.79 -0.24 14.08
N ASP A 129 6.68 0.69 13.77
CA ASP A 129 7.31 1.56 14.78
C ASP A 129 6.83 3.01 14.65
N THR A 130 5.52 3.19 14.57
CA THR A 130 4.93 4.53 14.36
C THR A 130 4.80 5.34 15.65
N ASN A 131 4.91 4.71 16.83
CA ASN A 131 4.52 5.27 18.14
C ASN A 131 3.06 5.76 18.19
N LEU A 132 2.21 5.28 17.28
CA LEU A 132 0.78 5.57 17.26
C LEU A 132 0.00 4.35 17.78
N ASN A 133 -1.04 4.59 18.57
CA ASN A 133 -1.94 3.53 19.03
C ASN A 133 -2.94 3.17 17.93
N LEU A 134 -2.50 2.38 16.96
CA LEU A 134 -3.29 1.97 15.80
C LEU A 134 -3.80 0.54 15.99
N SER A 135 -5.04 0.31 15.60
CA SER A 135 -5.61 -1.04 15.56
C SER A 135 -5.23 -1.77 14.26
N GLY A 136 -5.28 -3.11 14.32
CA GLY A 136 -4.99 -3.99 13.19
C GLY A 136 -3.53 -4.43 13.12
N ASN A 137 -3.17 -5.00 11.99
CA ASN A 137 -1.86 -5.58 11.68
C ASN A 137 -0.84 -4.59 11.10
N GLY A 138 -1.30 -3.37 10.78
CA GLY A 138 -0.43 -2.25 10.42
C GLY A 138 -0.14 -2.11 8.93
N TYR A 139 -1.01 -2.62 8.04
CA TYR A 139 -0.86 -2.40 6.60
C TYR A 139 -1.36 -1.01 6.17
N PHE A 140 -0.61 -0.30 5.36
CA PHE A 140 -0.99 1.02 4.83
C PHE A 140 -0.64 1.10 3.34
N GLU A 141 -1.52 1.67 2.53
CA GLU A 141 -1.19 2.06 1.17
C GLU A 141 -0.18 3.22 1.21
N VAL A 142 0.87 3.12 0.43
CA VAL A 142 1.82 4.20 0.18
C VAL A 142 1.23 5.13 -0.87
N ALA A 143 0.72 6.29 -0.46
CA ALA A 143 0.10 7.26 -1.37
C ALA A 143 1.09 8.31 -1.90
N VAL A 144 2.05 8.72 -1.05
CA VAL A 144 3.11 9.68 -1.41
C VAL A 144 4.39 9.29 -0.68
N LEU A 145 5.49 9.18 -1.43
CA LEU A 145 6.85 9.16 -0.90
C LEU A 145 7.56 10.41 -1.42
N GLY A 146 7.50 11.47 -0.62
CA GLY A 146 8.15 12.75 -0.90
C GLY A 146 9.53 12.83 -0.25
N ASN A 147 10.16 14.00 -0.39
CA ASN A 147 11.47 14.25 0.22
C ASN A 147 11.33 14.52 1.73
N ASP A 148 10.39 15.40 2.10
CA ASP A 148 10.17 15.83 3.48
C ASP A 148 8.89 15.20 4.06
N LEU A 149 7.93 14.85 3.18
CA LEU A 149 6.61 14.34 3.55
C LEU A 149 6.32 12.98 2.91
N GLU A 150 5.87 12.04 3.73
CA GLU A 150 5.31 10.77 3.25
C GLU A 150 3.85 10.66 3.70
N LEU A 151 2.97 10.22 2.80
CA LEU A 151 1.56 9.99 3.10
C LEU A 151 1.21 8.52 2.94
N TYR A 152 0.62 7.98 3.99
CA TYR A 152 0.12 6.62 4.05
C TYR A 152 -1.40 6.64 4.25
N ILE A 153 -2.12 5.77 3.56
CA ILE A 153 -3.57 5.62 3.70
C ILE A 153 -3.84 4.29 4.39
N LYS A 154 -4.57 4.35 5.51
CA LYS A 154 -5.16 3.17 6.11
C LYS A 154 -6.55 2.97 5.54
N HIS A 155 -6.71 1.92 4.75
CA HIS A 155 -8.02 1.47 4.30
C HIS A 155 -8.68 0.66 5.40
N THR A 156 -9.92 0.98 5.74
CA THR A 156 -10.70 0.16 6.71
C THR A 156 -12.15 0.06 6.29
N LYS A 157 -12.82 -1.01 6.72
CA LYS A 157 -14.28 -1.10 6.61
C LYS A 157 -14.92 -1.25 7.98
N LYS A 158 -16.01 -0.51 8.18
CA LYS A 158 -16.91 -0.67 9.32
C LYS A 158 -18.05 -1.59 8.92
N LYS A 159 -18.32 -2.58 9.77
CA LYS A 159 -19.48 -3.47 9.65
C LYS A 159 -20.68 -2.86 10.37
N LYS A 160 -21.87 -2.94 9.76
CA LYS A 160 -23.16 -2.68 10.37
C LYS A 160 -24.10 -3.85 10.12
N ASP A 161 -24.87 -4.20 11.14
CA ASP A 161 -25.76 -5.35 11.11
C ASP A 161 -27.21 -4.85 11.02
N LYS A 162 -28.01 -5.47 10.15
CA LYS A 162 -29.43 -5.18 9.97
C LYS A 162 -30.24 -6.45 10.16
N ALA A 163 -31.09 -6.47 11.17
CA ALA A 163 -32.05 -7.55 11.37
C ALA A 163 -33.12 -7.53 10.26
N LEU A 164 -33.36 -8.68 9.66
CA LEU A 164 -34.41 -8.95 8.68
C LEU A 164 -35.25 -10.14 9.17
N LYS A 165 -36.42 -10.35 8.55
CA LYS A 165 -37.25 -11.54 8.83
C LYS A 165 -36.54 -12.86 8.52
N SER A 166 -35.59 -12.85 7.58
CA SER A 166 -34.83 -14.02 7.12
C SER A 166 -33.48 -14.20 7.83
N GLY A 167 -33.12 -13.36 8.81
CA GLY A 167 -31.85 -13.40 9.52
C GLY A 167 -31.16 -12.04 9.59
N ILE A 168 -29.83 -12.04 9.70
CA ILE A 168 -29.01 -10.81 9.76
C ILE A 168 -28.40 -10.54 8.40
N GLN A 169 -28.55 -9.31 7.90
CA GLN A 169 -27.83 -8.80 6.73
C GLN A 169 -26.73 -7.84 7.19
N TYR A 170 -25.54 -7.98 6.62
CA TYR A 170 -24.38 -7.14 6.89
C TYR A 170 -24.21 -6.05 5.84
N ARG A 171 -23.73 -4.88 6.27
CA ARG A 171 -23.31 -3.78 5.40
C ARG A 171 -21.92 -3.33 5.78
N PHE A 172 -21.06 -3.16 4.79
CA PHE A 172 -19.72 -2.63 4.96
C PHE A 172 -19.59 -1.24 4.36
N SER A 173 -19.01 -0.31 5.11
CA SER A 173 -18.73 1.05 4.66
C SER A 173 -17.28 1.42 4.90
N GLU A 174 -16.66 2.12 3.94
CA GLU A 174 -15.30 2.64 4.04
C GLU A 174 -15.15 3.62 5.21
N ALA A 175 -13.99 3.60 5.86
CA ALA A 175 -13.65 4.46 6.98
C ALA A 175 -12.15 4.75 7.03
N ASP A 176 -11.60 5.15 5.88
CA ASP A 176 -10.17 5.38 5.74
C ASP A 176 -9.67 6.52 6.63
N PHE A 177 -8.40 6.41 7.04
CA PHE A 177 -7.69 7.50 7.69
C PHE A 177 -6.24 7.57 7.18
N TYR A 178 -5.56 8.68 7.49
CA TYR A 178 -4.24 8.95 6.94
C TYR A 178 -3.19 9.01 8.03
N ILE A 179 -1.96 8.65 7.66
CA ILE A 179 -0.77 8.94 8.44
C ILE A 179 0.15 9.81 7.60
N LEU A 180 0.49 10.97 8.13
CA LEU A 180 1.52 11.84 7.59
C LEU A 180 2.81 11.62 8.37
N LYS A 181 3.88 11.28 7.68
CA LYS A 181 5.23 11.31 8.24
C LYS A 181 5.88 12.64 7.86
N SER A 182 6.35 13.38 8.87
CA SER A 182 7.05 14.65 8.71
C SER A 182 8.13 14.75 9.78
N ASP A 183 9.34 15.19 9.43
CA ASP A 183 10.49 15.28 10.35
C ASP A 183 10.75 13.96 11.11
N GLY A 184 10.61 12.82 10.39
CA GLY A 184 10.79 11.47 10.94
C GLY A 184 9.67 10.98 11.87
N LYS A 185 8.62 11.77 12.13
CA LYS A 185 7.52 11.42 13.05
C LYS A 185 6.23 11.13 12.30
N TYR A 186 5.53 10.09 12.72
CA TYR A 186 4.22 9.72 12.19
C TYR A 186 3.11 10.43 12.96
N ASN A 187 2.16 11.01 12.23
CA ASN A 187 1.02 11.72 12.78
C ASN A 187 -0.28 11.25 12.12
N ILE A 188 -1.31 10.98 12.93
CA ILE A 188 -2.65 10.68 12.40
C ILE A 188 -3.25 11.97 11.84
N VAL A 189 -3.77 11.88 10.62
CA VAL A 189 -4.45 12.99 9.94
C VAL A 189 -5.81 12.50 9.48
N SER A 190 -6.87 13.19 9.90
CA SER A 190 -8.24 12.92 9.43
C SER A 190 -8.81 14.08 8.61
N SER A 191 -8.12 15.22 8.60
CA SER A 191 -8.61 16.42 7.95
C SER A 191 -7.50 17.40 7.55
N PRO A 192 -7.78 18.33 6.62
CA PRO A 192 -6.88 19.46 6.34
C PRO A 192 -6.62 20.35 7.56
N ARG A 193 -7.50 20.32 8.57
CA ARG A 193 -7.28 21.04 9.84
C ARG A 193 -6.14 20.40 10.63
N ASP A 194 -6.07 19.07 10.66
CA ASP A 194 -5.00 18.37 11.38
C ASP A 194 -3.65 18.61 10.70
N MET A 195 -3.62 18.63 9.36
CA MET A 195 -2.41 18.97 8.61
C MET A 195 -1.87 20.37 8.94
N ARG A 196 -2.75 21.36 9.16
CA ARG A 196 -2.31 22.71 9.58
C ARG A 196 -1.66 22.73 10.96
N LYS A 197 -2.05 21.82 11.86
CA LYS A 197 -1.44 21.70 13.18
C LYS A 197 -0.07 21.03 13.11
N ILE A 198 0.08 20.05 12.22
CA ILE A 198 1.33 19.30 12.02
C ILE A 198 2.35 20.15 11.24
N LEU A 199 1.89 20.90 10.24
CA LEU A 199 2.69 21.74 9.36
C LEU A 199 2.29 23.23 9.47
N PRO A 200 2.48 23.89 10.62
CA PRO A 200 2.08 25.29 10.82
C PRO A 200 2.74 26.25 9.82
N GLN A 201 3.97 25.97 9.40
CA GLN A 201 4.70 26.73 8.39
C GLN A 201 4.08 26.69 6.99
N LYS A 202 3.15 25.75 6.74
CA LYS A 202 2.42 25.60 5.48
C LYS A 202 0.94 25.95 5.61
N GLU A 203 0.53 26.62 6.69
CA GLU A 203 -0.89 26.80 7.02
C GLU A 203 -1.70 27.46 5.88
N GLU A 204 -1.20 28.57 5.33
CA GLU A 204 -1.89 29.32 4.28
C GLU A 204 -1.97 28.54 2.96
N GLU A 205 -0.93 27.78 2.63
CA GLU A 205 -0.90 26.89 1.48
C GLU A 205 -2.00 25.82 1.57
N ILE A 206 -2.17 25.22 2.75
CA ILE A 206 -3.21 24.22 3.03
C ILE A 206 -4.61 24.83 2.93
N LYS A 207 -4.83 26.03 3.52
CA LYS A 207 -6.12 26.74 3.45
C LYS A 207 -6.49 27.04 2.01
N SER A 208 -5.55 27.59 1.23
CA SER A 208 -5.75 27.93 -0.17
C SER A 208 -6.10 26.70 -1.00
N TYR A 209 -5.30 25.62 -0.89
CA TYR A 209 -5.55 24.38 -1.62
C TYR A 209 -6.92 23.77 -1.26
N TYR A 210 -7.26 23.72 0.02
CA TYR A 210 -8.57 23.22 0.45
C TYR A 210 -9.73 24.04 -0.14
N LYS A 211 -9.61 25.37 -0.16
CA LYS A 211 -10.64 26.25 -0.74
C LYS A 211 -10.84 25.96 -2.23
N THR A 212 -9.74 25.81 -2.97
CA THR A 212 -9.76 25.56 -4.42
C THR A 212 -10.32 24.17 -4.76
N TYR A 213 -9.89 23.12 -4.06
CA TYR A 213 -10.23 21.73 -4.40
C TYR A 213 -11.26 21.09 -3.45
N LYS A 214 -12.08 21.91 -2.77
CA LYS A 214 -13.11 21.45 -1.80
C LYS A 214 -14.07 20.40 -2.38
N LYS A 215 -14.42 20.50 -3.68
CA LYS A 215 -15.28 19.51 -4.35
C LYS A 215 -14.61 18.13 -4.37
N ARG A 216 -13.31 18.08 -4.69
CA ARG A 216 -12.51 16.85 -4.72
C ARG A 216 -12.34 16.24 -3.33
N TYR A 217 -12.12 17.06 -2.30
CA TYR A 217 -12.09 16.58 -0.91
C TYR A 217 -13.36 15.82 -0.51
N LYS A 218 -14.53 16.30 -0.96
CA LYS A 218 -15.81 15.64 -0.68
C LYS A 218 -16.06 14.39 -1.51
N SER A 219 -15.66 14.39 -2.78
CA SER A 219 -15.95 13.27 -3.70
C SER A 219 -14.91 12.16 -3.64
N ASN A 220 -13.65 12.50 -3.39
CA ASN A 220 -12.53 11.56 -3.32
C ASN A 220 -11.44 12.11 -2.38
N PRO A 221 -11.61 11.91 -1.06
CA PRO A 221 -10.69 12.45 -0.06
C PRO A 221 -9.29 11.84 -0.19
N ASN A 222 -9.15 10.57 -0.55
CA ASN A 222 -7.86 9.91 -0.74
C ASN A 222 -7.00 10.62 -1.81
N VAL A 223 -7.59 10.88 -2.99
CA VAL A 223 -6.90 11.62 -4.06
C VAL A 223 -6.62 13.07 -3.65
N PHE A 224 -7.55 13.73 -2.96
CA PHE A 224 -7.32 15.08 -2.46
C PHE A 224 -6.12 15.14 -1.50
N MET A 225 -6.04 14.23 -0.52
CA MET A 225 -4.98 14.23 0.49
C MET A 225 -3.63 13.93 -0.15
N ALA A 226 -3.56 12.95 -1.05
CA ALA A 226 -2.33 12.65 -1.79
C ALA A 226 -1.83 13.84 -2.61
N ASN A 227 -2.72 14.52 -3.35
CA ASN A 227 -2.34 15.68 -4.14
C ASN A 227 -1.95 16.88 -3.28
N LEU A 228 -2.61 17.08 -2.14
CA LEU A 228 -2.24 18.12 -1.18
C LEU A 228 -0.84 17.87 -0.63
N VAL A 229 -0.51 16.65 -0.19
CA VAL A 229 0.84 16.35 0.32
C VAL A 229 1.89 16.55 -0.77
N LYS A 230 1.65 16.07 -2.01
CA LYS A 230 2.56 16.34 -3.14
C LYS A 230 2.78 17.84 -3.39
N TYR A 231 1.72 18.63 -3.32
CA TYR A 231 1.80 20.09 -3.47
C TYR A 231 2.62 20.77 -2.36
N LEU A 232 2.57 20.24 -1.13
CA LEU A 232 3.30 20.78 0.02
C LEU A 232 4.77 20.39 0.05
N ASP A 233 5.08 19.17 -0.42
CA ASP A 233 6.42 18.58 -0.52
C ASP A 233 7.21 19.15 -1.71
N GLY A 234 6.52 19.57 -2.78
CA GLY A 234 7.16 20.12 -3.97
C GLY A 234 7.90 21.46 -3.73
N PRO A 235 9.01 21.71 -4.45
CA PRO A 235 9.68 23.01 -4.43
C PRO A 235 8.71 24.10 -4.95
N LYS A 236 8.83 25.33 -4.45
CA LYS A 236 7.88 26.44 -4.69
C LYS A 236 7.53 26.73 -6.17
N MET A 237 8.25 26.17 -7.16
CA MET A 237 8.12 26.48 -8.59
C MET A 237 7.23 25.53 -9.43
N GLU A 238 6.83 24.35 -8.94
CA GLU A 238 5.94 23.43 -9.71
C GLU A 238 4.44 23.66 -9.47
N LYS A 239 4.09 24.70 -8.71
CA LYS A 239 2.73 24.94 -8.18
C LYS A 239 1.68 25.36 -9.22
N ASN A 240 2.04 25.47 -10.50
CA ASN A 240 1.19 26.02 -11.56
C ASN A 240 0.61 24.98 -12.54
N GLN A 241 0.74 23.67 -12.30
CA GLN A 241 0.28 22.64 -13.25
C GLN A 241 -0.61 21.51 -12.67
N LEU A 242 -1.32 21.74 -11.56
CA LEU A 242 -2.24 20.74 -10.94
C LEU A 242 -3.68 21.21 -10.74
#